data_AF-M1Q249-F1
#
_entry.id   AF-M1Q249-F1
#
_cell.length_a   1.000
_cell.length_b   1.000
_cell.length_c   1.000
_cell.angle_alpha   90.00
_cell.angle_beta   90.00
_cell.angle_gamma   90.00
#
_symmetry.space_group_name_H-M   'P 1'
#
loop_
_entity.id
_entity.type
_entity.pdbx_description
1 polymer ?
#
loop_
_entity_poly.entity_id
_entity_poly.type
_entity_poly.pdbx_seq_one_letter_code
_entity_poly.pdbx_strand_id
1 'polypeptide(L)' 'MEEFNQIKRKLDEMSVPELYEYVKKKYPENDELSLGPKKLIIRKVLNFERNRLNELEDAGCKG' A
#
# COMPACT_ATOMS: atom_id res chain seq x y z
N MET A 1 -5.26 -12.58 2.74
CA MET A 1 -4.89 -12.74 1.31
C MET A 1 -5.84 -12.04 0.34
N GLU A 2 -7.16 -12.12 0.51
CA GLU A 2 -8.12 -11.47 -0.41
C GLU A 2 -8.02 -9.93 -0.39
N GLU A 3 -7.87 -9.33 0.80
CA GLU A 3 -7.68 -7.88 0.95
C GLU A 3 -6.44 -7.36 0.21
N PHE A 4 -5.33 -8.12 0.25
CA PHE A 4 -4.10 -7.76 -0.44
C PHE A 4 -4.28 -7.70 -1.97
N ASN A 5 -5.04 -8.66 -2.53
CA ASN A 5 -5.34 -8.71 -3.96
C ASN A 5 -6.26 -7.56 -4.40
N GLN A 6 -7.21 -7.17 -3.55
CA GLN A 6 -8.07 -6.01 -3.81
C GLN A 6 -7.27 -4.71 -3.82
N ILE A 7 -6.35 -4.54 -2.86
CA ILE A 7 -5.44 -3.39 -2.83
C ILE A 7 -4.62 -3.33 -4.11
N LYS A 8 -4.01 -4.44 -4.52
CA LYS A 8 -3.22 -4.51 -5.76
C LYS A 8 -4.03 -4.08 -6.97
N ARG A 9 -5.24 -4.61 -7.14
CA ARG A 9 -6.10 -4.27 -8.29
C ARG A 9 -6.44 -2.78 -8.31
N LYS A 10 -6.85 -2.23 -7.17
CA LYS A 10 -7.17 -0.80 -7.02
C LYS A 10 -5.98 0.10 -7.40
N LEU A 11 -4.77 -0.26 -6.99
CA LEU A 11 -3.56 0.51 -7.30
C LEU A 11 -3.18 0.44 -8.79
N ASP A 12 -3.38 -0.71 -9.44
CA ASP A 12 -3.12 -0.89 -10.87
C ASP A 12 -4.11 -0.10 -11.74
N GLU A 13 -5.39 -0.04 -11.33
CA GLU A 13 -6.46 0.68 -12.03
C GLU A 13 -6.33 2.22 -11.96
N MET A 14 -5.63 2.76 -10.93
CA MET A 14 -5.41 4.21 -10.78
C MET A 14 -4.45 4.77 -11.83
N SER A 15 -4.69 6.01 -12.28
CA SER A 15 -3.69 6.79 -13.00
C SER A 15 -2.53 7.21 -12.08
N VAL A 16 -1.42 7.68 -12.66
CA VAL A 16 -0.24 8.13 -11.87
C VAL A 16 -0.59 9.27 -10.90
N PRO A 17 -1.32 10.33 -11.32
CA PRO A 17 -1.72 11.40 -10.39
C PRO A 17 -2.66 10.90 -9.29
N GLU A 18 -3.63 10.03 -9.62
CA GLU A 18 -4.54 9.45 -8.63
C GLU A 18 -3.79 8.60 -7.61
N LEU A 19 -2.84 7.79 -8.08
CA LEU A 19 -2.00 6.96 -7.21
C LEU A 19 -1.18 7.81 -6.26
N TYR A 20 -0.60 8.92 -6.74
CA TYR A 20 0.17 9.85 -5.92
C TYR A 20 -0.69 10.48 -4.82
N GLU A 21 -1.84 11.05 -5.20
CA GLU A 21 -2.81 11.65 -4.27
C GLU A 21 -3.32 10.63 -3.24
N TYR A 22 -3.62 9.41 -3.69
CA TYR A 22 -4.06 8.33 -2.82
C TYR A 22 -3.00 7.99 -1.77
N VAL A 23 -1.74 7.84 -2.18
CA VAL A 23 -0.65 7.49 -1.27
C VAL A 23 -0.42 8.61 -0.25
N LYS A 24 -0.40 9.88 -0.67
CA LYS A 24 -0.24 11.01 0.25
C LYS A 24 -1.37 11.15 1.27
N LYS A 25 -2.61 10.93 0.85
CA LYS A 25 -3.77 11.00 1.76
C LYS A 25 -3.82 9.82 2.72
N LYS A 26 -3.45 8.63 2.25
CA LYS A 26 -3.56 7.40 3.05
C LYS A 26 -2.36 7.20 3.98
N TYR A 27 -1.15 7.59 3.56
CA TYR A 27 0.08 7.43 4.32
C TYR A 27 0.85 8.75 4.39
N PRO A 28 0.28 9.78 5.04
CA PRO A 28 0.91 11.10 5.12
C PRO A 28 2.27 11.08 5.83
N GLU A 29 2.51 10.10 6.70
CA GLU A 29 3.78 9.92 7.42
C GLU A 29 4.85 9.19 6.59
N ASN A 30 4.49 8.67 5.40
CA ASN A 30 5.38 7.87 4.55
C ASN A 30 5.42 8.41 3.11
N ASP A 31 5.87 9.66 2.97
CA ASP A 31 6.03 10.32 1.66
C ASP A 31 6.89 9.50 0.68
N GLU A 32 7.86 8.72 1.18
CA GLU A 32 8.73 7.85 0.38
C GLU A 32 7.96 6.84 -0.48
N LEU A 33 6.76 6.44 -0.06
CA LEU A 33 5.88 5.53 -0.80
C LEU A 33 5.43 6.15 -2.13
N SER A 34 5.30 7.48 -2.19
CA SER A 34 4.81 8.22 -3.37
C SER A 34 5.91 8.56 -4.39
N LEU A 35 7.18 8.24 -4.08
CA LEU A 35 8.32 8.62 -4.90
C LEU A 35 8.66 7.58 -5.96
N GLY A 36 8.72 8.04 -7.22
CA GLY A 36 9.23 7.29 -8.37
C GLY A 36 8.17 6.99 -9.43
N PRO A 37 8.47 6.08 -10.38
CA PRO A 37 7.51 5.70 -11.42
C PRO A 37 6.36 4.88 -10.82
N LYS A 38 5.19 4.88 -11.48
CA LYS A 38 3.95 4.18 -11.05
C LYS A 38 4.21 2.78 -10.49
N LYS A 39 4.93 1.95 -11.25
CA LYS A 39 5.24 0.55 -10.88
C LYS A 39 6.02 0.45 -9.57
N LEU A 40 6.92 1.40 -9.30
CA LEU A 40 7.68 1.45 -8.06
C LEU A 40 6.80 1.87 -6.88
N ILE A 41 5.95 2.89 -7.07
CA ILE A 41 4.98 3.34 -6.06
C ILE A 41 4.07 2.18 -5.65
N ILE A 42 3.46 1.49 -6.62
CA ILE A 42 2.60 0.33 -6.37
C ILE A 42 3.36 -0.73 -5.56
N ARG A 43 4.60 -1.06 -5.95
CA ARG A 43 5.43 -2.06 -5.25
C ARG A 43 5.69 -1.66 -3.80
N LYS A 44 6.04 -0.39 -3.55
CA LYS A 44 6.29 0.14 -2.21
C LYS A 44 5.04 0.04 -1.33
N VAL A 45 3.89 0.51 -1.84
CA VAL A 45 2.61 0.47 -1.11
C VAL A 45 2.19 -0.96 -0.80
N LEU A 46 2.33 -1.88 -1.77
CA LEU A 46 2.01 -3.29 -1.54
C LEU A 46 2.92 -3.92 -0.49
N ASN A 47 4.23 -3.66 -0.53
CA ASN A 47 5.14 -4.17 0.49
C ASN A 47 4.78 -3.63 1.88
N PHE A 48 4.43 -2.35 1.98
CA PHE A 48 4.01 -1.72 3.22
C PHE A 48 2.73 -2.36 3.79
N GLU A 49 1.70 -2.51 2.96
CA GLU A 49 0.44 -3.16 3.35
C GLU A 49 0.64 -4.63 3.75
N ARG A 50 1.52 -5.36 3.04
CA ARG A 50 1.85 -6.74 3.41
C ARG A 50 2.46 -6.82 4.81
N ASN A 51 3.43 -5.94 5.09
CA ASN A 51 4.08 -5.92 6.40
C ASN A 51 3.08 -5.56 7.50
N ARG A 52 2.25 -4.54 7.28
CA ARG A 52 1.21 -4.14 8.23
C ARG A 52 0.20 -5.26 8.50
N LEU A 53 -0.25 -5.97 7.47
CA LEU A 53 -1.15 -7.12 7.63
C LEU A 53 -0.49 -8.25 8.42
N ASN A 54 0.77 -8.58 8.12
CA ASN A 54 1.51 -9.59 8.87
C ASN A 54 1.69 -9.19 10.35
N GLU A 55 1.99 -7.92 10.64
CA GLU A 55 2.10 -7.41 12.01
C GLU A 55 0.78 -7.49 12.77
N LEU A 56 -0.35 -7.22 12.10
CA LEU A 56 -1.67 -7.35 12.69
C LEU A 56 -2.05 -8.82 12.95
N GLU A 57 -1.70 -9.73 12.04
CA GLU A 57 -1.88 -11.17 12.23
C GLU A 57 -1.04 -11.69 13.40
N ASP A 58 0.22 -11.25 13.53
CA ASP A 58 1.11 -11.62 14.65
C ASP A 58 0.60 -11.04 15.98
N ALA A 59 0.17 -9.77 15.98
CA ALA A 59 -0.41 -9.12 17.16
C ALA A 59 -1.75 -9.74 17.60
N GLY A 60 -2.53 -10.29 16.67
CA GLY A 60 -3.80 -10.98 16.93
C GLY A 60 -3.65 -12.41 17.48
N CYS A 61 -2.47 -13.03 17.38
CA CYS A 61 -2.19 -14.39 17.88
C CYS A 61 -1.64 -14.44 19.32
N LYS A 62 -1.58 -13.31 20.05
CA LYS A 62 -1.20 -13.27 21.48
C LYS A 62 -2.40 -13.10 22.46
N GLY A 63 -3.60 -13.51 22.03
CA GLY A 63 -4.81 -13.53 22.88
C GLY A 63 -5.04 -14.88 23.54
#